data_AF-A0A699XNH7-F1
#
_entry.id   AF-A0A699XNH7-F1
#
_cell.length_a   1.000
_cell.length_b   1.000
_cell.length_c   1.000
_cell.angle_alpha   90.00
_cell.angle_beta   90.00
_cell.angle_gamma   90.00
#
_symmetry.space_group_name_H-M   'P 1'
#
loop_
_entity.id
_entity.type
_entity.pdbx_description
1 polymer ?
#
loop_
_entity_poly.entity_id
_entity_poly.type
_entity_poly.pdbx_seq_one_letter_code
_entity_poly.pdbx_strand_id
1 'polypeptide(L)' 'MNEVFAIADEVAVFRDGAYIGLQRADSMDGDSLISMMVGRELTQLFPERDKPVGKLLMSVRDLALDGVFEGVSFDLH' A
#
# COMPACT_ATOMS: atom_id res chain seq x y z
N MET A 1 3.62 4.55 10.45
CA MET A 1 5.05 4.65 10.83
C MET A 1 5.28 5.66 11.96
N ASN A 2 4.46 6.71 12.09
CA ASN A 2 4.59 7.73 13.14
C ASN A 2 4.68 7.20 14.58
N GLU A 3 4.01 6.10 14.90
CA GLU A 3 4.06 5.50 16.25
C GLU A 3 5.43 4.91 16.61
N VAL A 4 6.14 4.34 15.63
CA VAL A 4 7.48 3.78 15.83
C VAL A 4 8.48 4.88 16.21
N PHE A 5 8.44 6.01 15.51
CA PHE A 5 9.30 7.16 15.80
C PHE A 5 8.92 7.91 17.08
N ALA A 6 7.68 7.78 17.55
CA ALA A 6 7.21 8.45 18.76
C ALA A 6 7.59 7.70 20.06
N ILE A 7 7.85 6.40 19.97
CA ILE A 7 8.01 5.52 21.15
C ILE A 7 9.42 4.92 21.23
N ALA A 8 10.04 4.60 20.10
CA ALA A 8 11.34 3.93 20.09
C ALA A 8 12.50 4.92 20.17
N ASP A 9 13.56 4.56 20.89
CA ASP A 9 14.85 5.28 20.85
C ASP A 9 15.71 4.80 19.66
N GLU A 10 15.66 3.50 19.37
CA GLU A 10 16.41 2.85 18.31
C GLU A 10 15.55 1.82 17.55
N VAL A 11 15.86 1.65 16.26
CA VAL A 11 15.15 0.75 15.35
C VAL A 11 16.15 -0.18 14.67
N ALA A 12 16.02 -1.48 14.94
CA ALA A 12 16.78 -2.54 14.27
C ALA A 12 15.95 -3.14 13.13
N VAL A 13 16.51 -3.18 11.93
CA VAL A 13 15.85 -3.72 10.74
C VAL A 13 16.42 -5.08 10.38
N PHE A 14 15.55 -6.07 10.27
CA PHE A 14 15.85 -7.40 9.75
C PHE A 14 15.06 -7.62 8.46
N ARG A 15 15.73 -8.14 7.43
CA ARG A 15 15.13 -8.43 6.12
C ARG A 15 15.75 -9.71 5.56
N ASP A 16 14.93 -10.56 4.95
CA ASP A 16 15.36 -11.81 4.32
C ASP A 16 16.16 -12.73 5.27
N GLY A 17 15.84 -12.70 6.57
CA GLY A 17 16.56 -13.45 7.60
C GLY A 17 17.92 -12.88 7.99
N ALA A 18 18.29 -11.70 7.47
CA ALA A 18 19.55 -11.02 7.75
C ALA A 18 19.33 -9.71 8.53
N TYR A 19 20.34 -9.33 9.31
CA TYR A 19 20.40 -8.02 9.96
C TYR A 19 20.85 -6.96 8.93
N ILE A 20 20.04 -5.92 8.78
CA ILE A 20 20.26 -4.86 7.79
C ILE A 20 20.88 -3.62 8.44
N GLY A 21 20.49 -3.29 9.67
CA GLY A 21 21.08 -2.17 10.39
C GLY A 21 20.31 -1.77 11.65
N LEU A 22 20.92 -0.88 12.43
CA LEU A 22 20.38 -0.24 13.62
C LEU A 22 20.55 1.26 13.45
N GLN A 23 19.48 2.02 13.68
CA GLN A 23 19.50 3.47 13.62
C GLN A 23 18.73 4.04 14.80
N ARG A 24 19.12 5.23 15.26
CA ARG A 24 18.29 5.96 16.22
C ARG A 24 17.02 6.45 15.53
N ALA A 25 15.91 6.38 16.25
CA ALA A 25 14.62 6.80 15.72
C ALA A 25 14.58 8.30 15.41
N ASP A 26 15.34 9.11 16.15
CA ASP A 26 15.42 10.57 15.97
C ASP A 26 16.32 11.00 14.80
N SER A 27 17.17 10.10 14.28
CA SER A 27 18.09 10.39 13.18
C SER A 27 17.60 9.89 11.81
N MET A 28 16.44 9.25 11.75
CA MET A 28 15.92 8.57 10.57
C MET A 28 14.55 9.13 10.16
N ASP A 29 14.32 9.26 8.85
CA ASP A 29 13.00 9.59 8.32
C ASP A 29 12.19 8.33 7.96
N GLY A 30 10.88 8.48 7.76
CA GLY A 30 10.02 7.34 7.44
C GLY A 30 10.44 6.62 6.15
N ASP A 31 10.94 7.39 5.18
CA ASP A 31 11.25 6.86 3.86
C ASP A 31 12.51 5.98 3.87
N SER A 32 13.55 6.40 4.59
CA SER A 32 14.77 5.61 4.81
C SER A 32 14.49 4.33 5.58
N LEU A 33 13.63 4.35 6.61
CA LEU A 33 13.23 3.14 7.32
C LEU A 33 12.50 2.15 6.40
N ILE A 34 11.55 2.62 5.58
CA ILE A 34 10.84 1.77 4.62
C ILE A 34 11.81 1.20 3.59
N SER A 35 12.77 2.01 3.12
CA SER A 35 13.78 1.55 2.19
C SER A 35 14.64 0.43 2.77
N MET A 36 15.04 0.53 4.04
CA MET A 36 15.76 -0.53 4.75
C MET A 36 14.91 -1.81 4.87
N MET A 37 13.62 -1.68 5.16
CA MET A 37 12.69 -2.81 5.33
C MET A 37 12.40 -3.55 4.01
N VAL A 38 12.26 -2.83 2.89
CA VAL A 38 11.81 -3.40 1.60
C VAL A 38 12.97 -3.60 0.62
N GLY A 39 14.13 -3.00 0.86
CA GLY A 39 15.33 -3.14 0.02
C GLY A 39 15.25 -2.44 -1.33
N ARG A 40 14.41 -1.42 -1.45
CA ARG A 40 14.26 -0.58 -2.65
C ARG A 40 14.15 0.89 -2.27
N GLU A 41 14.67 1.77 -3.12
CA GLU A 41 14.42 3.21 -3.03
C GLU A 41 12.91 3.48 -3.03
N LEU A 42 12.48 4.49 -2.27
CA LEU A 42 11.07 4.78 -2.01
C LEU A 42 10.30 5.35 -3.22
N THR A 43 10.82 5.21 -4.43
CA THR A 43 10.15 5.61 -5.67
C THR A 43 8.99 4.68 -6.03
N GLN A 44 8.80 3.57 -5.30
CA GLN A 44 7.77 2.55 -5.56
C GLN A 44 7.08 2.06 -4.28
N LEU A 45 6.55 2.97 -3.46
CA LEU A 45 5.62 2.59 -2.38
C LEU A 45 4.42 1.79 -2.89
N PHE A 46 4.04 2.02 -4.15
CA PHE A 46 3.05 1.25 -4.87
C PHE A 46 3.61 0.98 -6.27
N PRO A 47 4.22 -0.19 -6.54
CA PRO A 47 4.52 -0.54 -7.93
C PRO A 47 3.21 -0.46 -8.69
N GLU A 48 3.21 0.23 -9.83
CA GLU A 48 2.06 0.21 -10.74
C GLU A 48 1.79 -1.25 -11.08
N ARG A 49 0.70 -1.77 -10.53
CA ARG A 49 0.21 -3.08 -10.93
C ARG A 49 -0.40 -2.85 -12.30
N ASP A 50 0.35 -3.22 -13.32
CA ASP A 50 -0.15 -3.32 -14.67
C ASP A 50 -1.30 -4.33 -14.64
N LYS A 51 -2.52 -3.81 -14.49
CA LYS A 51 -3.76 -4.59 -14.49
C LYS A 51 -4.40 -4.31 -15.84
N PRO A 52 -4.07 -5.09 -16.89
CA PRO A 52 -4.84 -4.99 -18.12
C PRO A 52 -6.30 -5.26 -17.76
N VAL A 53 -7.13 -4.23 -17.88
CA VAL A 53 -8.57 -4.33 -17.70
C VAL A 53 -9.04 -5.37 -18.72
N GLY A 54 -9.63 -6.45 -18.22
CA GLY A 54 -9.93 -7.64 -18.99
C GLY A 54 -11.06 -7.45 -19.99
N LYS A 55 -11.50 -8.57 -20.57
CA LYS A 55 -12.68 -8.57 -21.44
C LYS A 55 -13.92 -8.36 -20.58
N LEU A 56 -14.86 -7.55 -21.05
CA LEU A 56 -16.17 -7.37 -20.41
C LEU A 56 -16.81 -8.73 -20.09
N LEU A 57 -16.96 -9.02 -18.80
CA LEU A 57 -17.58 -10.23 -18.27
C LEU A 57 -19.07 -10.02 -17.99
N MET A 58 -19.43 -8.84 -17.48
CA MET A 58 -20.79 -8.51 -17.09
C MET A 58 -21.05 -7.01 -17.26
N SER A 59 -22.26 -6.69 -17.73
CA SER A 59 -22.73 -5.31 -17.87
C SER A 59 -24.04 -5.16 -17.12
N VAL A 60 -24.09 -4.19 -16.21
CA VAL A 60 -25.28 -3.86 -15.42
C VAL A 60 -25.74 -2.47 -15.81
N ARG A 61 -27.04 -2.33 -16.09
CA ARG A 61 -27.67 -1.07 -16.49
C ARG A 61 -28.92 -0.84 -15.66
N ASP A 62 -29.07 0.40 -15.18
CA ASP A 62 -30.23 0.91 -14.45
C ASP A 62 -30.69 0.02 -13.29
N LEU A 63 -29.74 -0.59 -12.57
CA LEU A 63 -30.06 -1.41 -11.42
C LEU A 63 -30.67 -0.54 -10.31
N ALA A 64 -31.82 -0.98 -9.80
CA ALA A 64 -32.54 -0.31 -8.74
C ALA A 64 -33.12 -1.31 -7.74
N LEU A 65 -33.22 -0.88 -6.49
CA LEU A 65 -33.96 -1.54 -5.42
C LEU A 65 -34.75 -0.47 -4.67
N ASP A 66 -36.08 -0.62 -4.67
CA ASP A 66 -37.01 0.35 -4.10
C ASP A 66 -36.68 0.71 -2.65
N GLY A 67 -36.59 2.00 -2.37
CA GLY A 67 -36.21 2.55 -1.07
C GLY A 67 -34.74 2.38 -0.66
N VAL A 68 -33.89 1.79 -1.51
CA VAL A 68 -32.46 1.54 -1.19
C VAL A 68 -31.51 2.23 -2.16
N PHE A 69 -31.67 2.03 -3.47
CA PHE A 69 -30.83 2.67 -4.49
C PHE A 69 -31.51 2.66 -5.86
N GLU A 70 -31.11 3.59 -6.72
CA GLU A 70 -31.66 3.73 -8.07
C GLU A 70 -30.55 4.09 -9.06
N GLY A 71 -30.67 3.64 -10.31
CA GLY A 71 -29.81 4.09 -11.42
C GLY A 71 -28.36 3.61 -11.40
N VAL A 72 -28.08 2.45 -10.80
CA VAL A 72 -26.71 1.91 -10.73
C VAL A 72 -26.36 1.21 -12.04
N SER A 73 -25.33 1.71 -12.73
CA SER A 73 -24.79 1.13 -13.97
C SER A 73 -23.28 0.95 -13.86
N PHE A 74 -22.77 -0.23 -14.22
CA PHE A 74 -21.33 -0.50 -14.24
C PHE A 74 -21.00 -1.65 -15.19
N ASP A 75 -19.72 -1.74 -15.54
CA ASP A 75 -19.15 -2.81 -16.33
C ASP A 75 -18.09 -3.54 -15.50
N LEU A 76 -18.17 -4.87 -15.50
CA LEU A 76 -17.17 -5.76 -14.91
C LEU A 76 -16.31 -6.30 -16.04
N HIS A 77 -15.02 -6.02 -15.98
CA HIS A 77 -14.00 -6.41 -16.94
C HIS A 77 -13.01 -7.42 -16.35
#